data_AF-A0A8B8JH36-F1
#
_entry.id   AF-A0A8B8JH36-F1
#
_cell.length_a   1.000
_cell.length_b   1.000
_cell.length_c   1.000
_cell.angle_alpha   90.00
_cell.angle_beta   90.00
_cell.angle_gamma   90.00
#
_symmetry.space_group_name_H-M   'P 1'
#
loop_
_entity.id
_entity.type
_entity.pdbx_description
1 polymer ?
#
loop_
_entity_poly.entity_id
_entity_poly.type
_entity_poly.pdbx_seq_one_letter_code
_entity_poly.pdbx_strand_id
1 'polypeptide(L)'
;MGNGPAPFSEIGKRAKDLLYKDYNFDHKFSLSIPNATGLGLVATGLKKDQIFVGDINTLYKTGNTTVDVKVDTYSNVSTKVTVNDIFHSTKAALSFNIPDHKSGKLDVQYLHPHAAIDSSIGLNPSPLLELSAAIGSKDLCMGAEVGFNTTSASFTKYNAGVAFNKPDFSAALMLADKGQILKASYIHYVDRPDGFTVAAEISHKFSTLENRFTIGSSQSIDPRTVLKTRFSDDGKAAFQCQRAWRPNSLITLSAEYDSTKIFSSSTKFGLALTLRP
;
A
#
# COMPACT_ATOMS: atom_id res chain seq x y z
N MET A 1 14.10 15.78 1.31
CA MET A 1 13.80 14.34 1.47
C MET A 1 15.11 13.66 1.85
N GLY A 2 15.23 13.20 3.09
CA GLY A 2 16.51 12.81 3.68
C GLY A 2 17.13 11.60 2.99
N ASN A 3 18.46 11.58 2.91
CA ASN A 3 19.31 10.45 2.47
C ASN A 3 19.21 9.20 3.37
N GLY A 4 18.13 9.06 4.14
CA GLY A 4 17.93 7.98 5.10
C GLY A 4 17.34 6.70 4.50
N PRO A 5 17.47 5.57 5.21
CA PRO A 5 16.81 4.33 4.82
C PRO A 5 15.29 4.53 4.83
N ALA A 6 14.61 3.86 3.92
CA ALA A 6 13.15 3.85 3.91
C ALA A 6 12.63 3.11 5.16
N PRO A 7 11.45 3.48 5.69
CA PRO A 7 10.74 2.73 6.72
C PRO A 7 10.64 1.24 6.40
N PHE A 8 10.53 0.39 7.43
CA PHE A 8 10.41 -1.06 7.23
C PHE A 8 9.23 -1.42 6.30
N SER A 9 8.12 -0.67 6.39
CA SER A 9 6.93 -0.83 5.54
C SER A 9 7.17 -0.60 4.05
N GLU A 10 8.25 0.08 3.67
CA GLU A 10 8.62 0.35 2.28
C GLU A 10 9.50 -0.78 1.68
N ILE A 11 10.00 -1.72 2.49
CA ILE A 11 10.79 -2.87 2.02
C ILE A 11 9.94 -3.75 1.09
N GLY A 12 10.41 -3.91 -0.15
CA GLY A 12 9.70 -4.66 -1.21
C GLY A 12 8.46 -3.98 -1.78
N LYS A 13 8.15 -2.74 -1.35
CA LYS A 13 6.95 -2.03 -1.82
C LYS A 13 6.97 -1.73 -3.31
N ARG A 14 8.14 -1.47 -3.92
CA ARG A 14 8.24 -1.19 -5.37
C ARG A 14 7.72 -2.33 -6.24
N ALA A 15 8.12 -3.56 -5.92
CA ALA A 15 7.65 -4.76 -6.61
C ALA A 15 6.16 -5.00 -6.32
N LYS A 16 5.74 -4.91 -5.05
CA LYS A 16 4.34 -5.05 -4.65
C LYS A 16 3.42 -4.03 -5.33
N ASP A 17 3.88 -2.78 -5.48
CA ASP A 17 3.14 -1.72 -6.14
C ASP A 17 2.91 -2.05 -7.62
N LEU A 18 3.90 -2.63 -8.31
CA LEU A 18 3.71 -3.09 -9.69
C LEU A 18 2.72 -4.26 -9.76
N LEU A 19 2.85 -5.23 -8.87
CA LEU A 19 2.07 -6.48 -8.90
C LEU A 19 0.63 -6.34 -8.37
N TYR A 20 0.35 -5.41 -7.47
CA TYR A 20 -0.94 -5.40 -6.75
C TYR A 20 -1.65 -4.05 -6.75
N LYS A 21 -0.95 -2.94 -6.98
CA LYS A 21 -1.57 -1.61 -6.89
C LYS A 21 -2.47 -1.33 -8.09
N ASP A 22 -3.57 -0.65 -7.81
CA ASP A 22 -4.57 -0.17 -8.76
C ASP A 22 -5.39 -1.29 -9.44
N TYR A 23 -5.05 -2.57 -9.25
CA TYR A 23 -5.87 -3.69 -9.74
C TYR A 23 -7.20 -3.67 -9.00
N ASN A 24 -8.25 -3.26 -9.69
CA ASN A 24 -9.60 -3.22 -9.18
C ASN A 24 -10.54 -3.91 -10.15
N PHE A 25 -11.15 -5.01 -9.72
CA PHE A 25 -12.05 -5.82 -10.53
C PHE A 25 -13.53 -5.51 -10.27
N ASP A 26 -13.79 -4.39 -9.60
CA ASP A 26 -15.11 -3.83 -9.31
C ASP A 26 -15.27 -2.46 -10.00
N HIS A 27 -16.48 -1.89 -9.97
CA HIS A 27 -16.73 -0.55 -10.50
C HIS A 27 -16.44 0.52 -9.44
N LYS A 28 -15.42 1.35 -9.69
CA LYS A 28 -15.00 2.44 -8.81
C LYS A 28 -15.11 3.79 -9.50
N PHE A 29 -15.64 4.76 -8.79
CA PHE A 29 -15.62 6.16 -9.18
C PHE A 29 -14.92 6.95 -8.08
N SER A 30 -14.02 7.86 -8.44
CA SER A 30 -13.34 8.74 -7.50
C SER A 30 -13.30 10.14 -8.08
N LEU A 31 -13.75 11.13 -7.31
CA LEU A 31 -13.69 12.54 -7.64
C LEU A 31 -12.79 13.23 -6.62
N SER A 32 -11.63 13.70 -7.07
CA SER A 32 -10.67 14.44 -6.27
C SER A 32 -10.72 15.91 -6.63
N ILE A 33 -11.14 16.77 -5.71
CA ILE A 33 -11.18 18.22 -5.87
C ILE A 33 -10.03 18.80 -5.05
N PRO A 34 -8.90 19.16 -5.70
CA PRO A 34 -7.80 19.84 -5.02
C PRO A 34 -8.17 21.31 -4.81
N ASN A 35 -8.10 21.82 -3.58
CA ASN A 35 -8.19 23.26 -3.33
C ASN A 35 -6.79 23.83 -3.01
N ALA A 36 -6.52 25.04 -3.50
CA ALA A 36 -5.26 25.75 -3.26
C ALA A 36 -5.09 26.17 -1.79
N THR A 37 -6.17 26.23 -1.02
CA THR A 37 -6.20 26.64 0.40
C THR A 37 -5.82 25.52 1.39
N GLY A 38 -5.31 24.39 0.90
CA GLY A 38 -4.87 23.25 1.73
C GLY A 38 -5.95 22.21 2.04
N LEU A 39 -7.19 22.42 1.59
CA LEU A 39 -8.28 21.45 1.69
C LEU A 39 -8.40 20.61 0.41
N GLY A 40 -8.17 19.31 0.49
CA GLY A 40 -8.49 18.35 -0.57
C GLY A 40 -9.75 17.58 -0.23
N LEU A 41 -10.68 17.47 -1.18
CA LEU A 41 -11.84 16.58 -1.04
C LEU A 41 -11.70 15.43 -2.03
N VAL A 42 -11.91 14.20 -1.57
CA VAL A 42 -11.94 13.00 -2.40
C VAL A 42 -13.21 12.22 -2.09
N ALA A 43 -14.16 12.20 -3.02
CA ALA A 43 -15.34 11.35 -2.93
C ALA A 43 -15.09 10.08 -3.73
N THR A 44 -15.31 8.91 -3.12
CA THR A 44 -15.16 7.61 -3.76
C THR A 44 -16.46 6.84 -3.68
N GLY A 45 -16.89 6.24 -4.78
CA GLY A 45 -17.98 5.26 -4.82
C GLY A 45 -17.44 3.94 -5.36
N LEU A 46 -17.68 2.84 -4.67
CA LEU A 46 -17.32 1.50 -5.08
C LEU A 46 -18.58 0.64 -5.12
N LYS A 47 -18.90 0.10 -6.29
CA LYS A 47 -19.94 -0.92 -6.44
C LYS A 47 -19.27 -2.28 -6.53
N LYS A 48 -19.49 -3.10 -5.50
CA LYS A 48 -19.05 -4.48 -5.43
C LYS A 48 -20.27 -5.39 -5.45
N ASP A 49 -20.46 -6.11 -6.54
CA ASP A 49 -21.66 -6.92 -6.81
C ASP A 49 -22.97 -6.11 -6.66
N GLN A 50 -23.80 -6.42 -5.65
CA GLN A 50 -25.03 -5.69 -5.33
C GLN A 50 -24.86 -4.61 -4.26
N ILE A 51 -23.68 -4.50 -3.64
CA ILE A 51 -23.42 -3.56 -2.55
C ILE A 51 -22.73 -2.32 -3.13
N PHE A 52 -23.25 -1.16 -2.76
CA PHE A 52 -22.61 0.13 -3.04
C PHE A 52 -22.03 0.70 -1.75
N VAL A 53 -20.73 0.96 -1.75
CA VAL A 53 -20.03 1.58 -0.63
C VAL A 53 -19.46 2.90 -1.12
N GLY A 54 -19.82 3.98 -0.43
CA GLY A 54 -19.30 5.31 -0.69
C GLY A 54 -18.41 5.76 0.46
N ASP A 55 -17.40 6.55 0.15
CA ASP A 55 -16.65 7.30 1.16
C ASP A 55 -16.34 8.72 0.68
N ILE A 56 -16.31 9.65 1.62
CA ILE A 56 -15.85 11.02 1.42
C ILE A 56 -14.65 11.21 2.33
N ASN A 57 -13.49 11.41 1.75
CA ASN A 57 -12.27 11.77 2.44
C ASN A 57 -11.99 13.26 2.28
N THR A 58 -11.72 13.94 3.38
CA THR A 58 -11.34 15.35 3.42
C THR A 58 -9.96 15.45 4.05
N LEU A 59 -9.02 16.03 3.32
CA LEU A 59 -7.64 16.22 3.76
C LEU A 59 -7.43 17.71 3.96
N TYR A 60 -7.21 18.15 5.19
CA TYR A 60 -6.92 19.54 5.53
C TYR A 60 -5.47 19.67 5.96
N LYS A 61 -4.66 20.40 5.20
CA LYS A 61 -3.25 20.62 5.47
C LYS A 61 -3.01 22.07 5.87
N THR A 62 -2.53 22.28 7.10
CA THR A 62 -2.13 23.58 7.64
C THR A 62 -0.73 23.47 8.24
N GLY A 63 0.24 24.16 7.64
CA GLY A 63 1.64 24.13 8.06
C GLY A 63 2.17 22.69 8.12
N ASN A 64 2.61 22.26 9.30
CA ASN A 64 3.15 20.93 9.55
C ASN A 64 2.09 19.88 9.92
N THR A 65 0.83 20.28 10.07
CA THR A 65 -0.28 19.42 10.48
C THR A 65 -1.18 19.07 9.29
N THR A 66 -1.53 17.81 9.16
CA THR A 66 -2.51 17.28 8.22
C THR A 66 -3.62 16.60 8.99
N VAL A 67 -4.86 16.98 8.76
CA VAL A 67 -6.05 16.36 9.32
C VAL A 67 -6.79 15.67 8.19
N ASP A 68 -6.88 14.35 8.25
CA ASP A 68 -7.65 13.51 7.35
C ASP A 68 -8.93 13.07 8.04
N VAL A 69 -10.09 13.38 7.47
CA VAL A 69 -11.39 12.92 7.95
C VAL A 69 -12.08 12.17 6.82
N LYS A 70 -12.32 10.88 7.05
CA LYS A 70 -13.01 9.97 6.15
C LYS A 70 -14.35 9.57 6.73
N VAL A 71 -15.42 9.79 5.97
CA VAL A 71 -16.79 9.38 6.31
C VAL A 71 -17.25 8.34 5.30
N ASP A 72 -17.72 7.19 5.76
CA ASP A 72 -18.27 6.14 4.90
C ASP A 72 -19.80 6.06 4.91
N THR A 73 -20.37 5.30 3.97
CA THR A 73 -21.82 5.06 3.88
C THR A 73 -22.40 4.27 5.05
N TYR A 74 -21.56 3.66 5.89
CA TYR A 74 -21.97 2.91 7.08
C TYR A 74 -21.92 3.77 8.35
N SER A 75 -21.83 5.09 8.19
CA SER A 75 -21.76 6.06 9.29
C SER A 75 -20.51 5.91 10.17
N ASN A 76 -19.44 5.29 9.66
CA ASN A 76 -18.15 5.33 10.32
C ASN A 76 -17.41 6.60 9.93
N VAL A 77 -16.88 7.28 10.94
CA VAL A 77 -16.06 8.48 10.78
C VAL A 77 -14.65 8.17 11.26
N SER A 78 -13.74 7.95 10.32
CA SER A 78 -12.31 7.75 10.59
C SER A 78 -11.59 9.09 10.51
N THR A 79 -11.03 9.54 11.62
CA THR A 79 -10.23 10.76 11.70
C THR A 79 -8.79 10.40 11.97
N LYS A 80 -7.86 10.99 11.22
CA LYS A 80 -6.42 10.86 11.39
C LYS A 80 -5.77 12.25 11.39
N VAL A 81 -5.16 12.61 12.51
CA VAL A 81 -4.42 13.86 12.68
C VAL A 81 -2.93 13.53 12.65
N THR A 82 -2.24 13.96 11.61
CA THR A 82 -0.79 13.79 11.44
C THR A 82 -0.09 15.12 11.68
N VAL A 83 0.81 15.17 12.64
CA VAL A 83 1.69 16.32 12.89
C VAL A 83 3.10 15.93 12.48
N ASN A 84 3.64 16.65 11.51
CA ASN A 84 5.03 16.51 11.09
C ASN A 84 5.93 17.44 11.89
N ASP A 85 7.21 17.09 11.98
CA ASP A 85 8.27 17.91 12.57
C ASP A 85 7.96 18.40 14.00
N ILE A 86 7.39 17.54 14.85
CA ILE A 86 7.22 17.82 16.29
C ILE A 86 8.60 18.02 16.95
N PHE A 87 9.55 17.20 16.52
CA PHE A 87 10.99 17.30 16.74
C PHE A 87 11.68 17.02 15.40
N HIS A 88 12.93 17.46 15.20
CA HIS A 88 13.68 17.30 13.94
C HIS A 88 13.47 15.91 13.30
N SER A 89 12.73 15.85 12.18
CA SER A 89 12.41 14.63 11.42
C SER A 89 11.50 13.58 12.11
N THR A 90 10.72 13.98 13.11
CA THR A 90 9.69 13.14 13.75
C THR A 90 8.30 13.47 13.23
N LYS A 91 7.51 12.45 12.92
CA LYS A 91 6.09 12.56 12.58
C LYS A 91 5.28 11.78 13.62
N ALA A 92 4.19 12.34 14.10
CA ALA A 92 3.21 11.58 14.88
C ALA A 92 1.85 11.66 14.21
N ALA A 93 1.09 10.58 14.25
CA ALA A 93 -0.26 10.52 13.76
C ALA A 93 -1.18 9.88 14.81
N LEU A 94 -2.25 10.58 15.16
CA LEU A 94 -3.33 10.07 15.99
C LEU A 94 -4.50 9.70 15.09
N SER A 95 -4.96 8.44 15.14
CA SER A 95 -6.10 7.95 14.37
C SER A 95 -7.19 7.43 15.30
N PHE A 96 -8.45 7.68 14.99
CA PHE A 96 -9.60 7.13 15.72
C PHE A 96 -10.81 7.03 14.79
N ASN A 97 -11.69 6.07 15.05
CA ASN A 97 -12.90 5.79 14.28
C ASN A 97 -14.15 5.85 15.17
N ILE A 98 -15.16 6.61 14.77
CA ILE A 98 -16.44 6.73 15.49
C ILE A 98 -17.48 5.93 14.70
N PRO A 99 -18.35 5.11 15.33
CA PRO A 99 -18.66 5.03 16.76
C PRO A 99 -17.79 4.05 17.58
N ASP A 100 -16.77 3.43 17.00
CA ASP A 100 -15.93 2.48 17.74
C ASP A 100 -15.00 3.16 18.76
N HIS A 101 -15.45 3.22 20.02
CA HIS A 101 -14.69 3.78 21.14
C HIS A 101 -13.34 3.10 21.42
N LYS A 102 -13.03 1.95 20.79
CA LYS A 102 -11.79 1.18 20.97
C LYS A 102 -10.85 1.23 19.76
N SER A 103 -11.11 2.14 18.82
CA SER A 103 -10.36 2.25 17.56
C SER A 103 -9.18 3.23 17.60
N GLY A 104 -8.95 3.88 18.75
CA GLY A 104 -7.86 4.84 18.90
C GLY A 104 -6.50 4.19 18.62
N LYS A 105 -5.64 4.90 17.89
CA LYS A 105 -4.30 4.46 17.51
C LYS A 105 -3.36 5.65 17.46
N LEU A 106 -2.18 5.53 18.03
CA LEU A 106 -1.12 6.53 17.96
C LEU A 106 0.09 5.91 17.23
N ASP A 107 0.42 6.47 16.08
CA ASP A 107 1.61 6.16 15.30
C ASP A 107 2.66 7.26 15.50
N VAL A 108 3.92 6.90 15.72
CA VAL A 108 5.06 7.80 15.86
C VAL A 108 6.18 7.28 14.97
N GLN A 109 6.60 8.09 14.02
CA GLN A 109 7.65 7.79 13.06
C GLN A 109 8.82 8.76 13.29
N TYR A 110 10.02 8.22 13.45
CA TYR A 110 11.26 8.95 13.58
C TYR A 110 12.18 8.61 12.41
N LEU A 111 12.52 9.62 11.59
CA LEU A 111 13.35 9.44 10.40
C LEU A 111 14.70 10.12 10.59
N HIS A 112 15.74 9.33 10.79
CA HIS A 112 17.13 9.78 10.84
C HIS A 112 17.85 9.42 9.52
N PRO A 113 18.91 10.15 9.11
CA PRO A 113 19.70 9.83 7.92
C PRO A 113 20.27 8.40 7.81
N HIS A 114 20.25 7.61 8.89
CA HIS A 114 20.73 6.21 8.87
C HIS A 114 19.78 5.22 9.54
N ALA A 115 18.65 5.70 10.10
CA ALA A 115 17.70 4.87 10.82
C ALA A 115 16.29 5.43 10.67
N ALA A 116 15.32 4.58 10.40
CA ALA A 116 13.90 4.87 10.45
C ALA A 116 13.29 4.00 11.55
N ILE A 117 12.59 4.61 12.50
CA ILE A 117 11.91 3.91 13.58
C ILE A 117 10.44 4.29 13.51
N ASP A 118 9.56 3.30 13.50
CA ASP A 118 8.12 3.48 13.52
C ASP A 118 7.54 2.73 14.72
N SER A 119 6.81 3.43 15.57
CA SER A 119 6.14 2.88 16.74
C SER A 119 4.64 3.16 16.61
N SER A 120 3.82 2.17 16.90
CA SER A 120 2.37 2.21 16.76
C SER A 120 1.76 1.59 18.00
N ILE A 121 0.85 2.31 18.66
CA ILE A 121 0.15 1.84 19.86
C ILE A 121 -1.36 1.98 19.70
N GLY A 122 -2.09 0.89 19.91
CA GLY A 122 -3.54 0.94 20.05
C GLY A 122 -3.94 1.60 21.37
N LEU A 123 -4.76 2.64 21.32
CA LEU A 123 -5.33 3.35 22.47
C LEU A 123 -6.67 2.72 22.86
N ASN A 124 -6.65 1.44 23.20
CA ASN A 124 -7.83 0.68 23.60
C ASN A 124 -7.53 -0.20 24.81
N PRO A 125 -8.53 -0.85 25.44
CA PRO A 125 -8.31 -1.69 26.62
C PRO A 125 -7.36 -2.89 26.39
N SER A 126 -7.13 -3.24 25.13
CA SER A 126 -6.25 -4.32 24.68
C SER A 126 -5.16 -3.77 23.77
N PRO A 127 -4.26 -2.90 24.29
CA PRO A 127 -3.35 -2.14 23.45
C PRO A 127 -2.43 -3.09 22.67
N LEU A 128 -2.46 -2.96 21.35
CA LEU A 128 -1.56 -3.65 20.45
C LEU A 128 -0.39 -2.69 20.15
N LEU A 129 0.81 -3.10 20.54
CA LEU A 129 2.04 -2.39 20.23
C LEU A 129 2.64 -2.97 18.96
N GLU A 130 3.02 -2.13 18.01
CA GLU A 130 3.81 -2.48 16.84
C GLU A 130 5.03 -1.56 16.82
N LEU A 131 6.22 -2.13 16.81
CA LEU A 131 7.47 -1.41 16.69
C LEU A 131 8.20 -1.95 15.48
N SER A 132 8.61 -1.07 14.58
CA SER A 132 9.49 -1.42 13.48
C SER A 132 10.68 -0.47 13.43
N ALA A 133 11.81 -1.00 13.00
CA ALA A 133 13.03 -0.25 12.82
C ALA A 133 13.71 -0.71 11.54
N ALA A 134 14.19 0.23 10.74
CA ALA A 134 15.00 -0.01 9.58
C ALA A 134 16.27 0.84 9.66
N ILE A 135 17.40 0.22 9.36
CA ILE A 135 18.72 0.87 9.33
C ILE A 135 19.35 0.65 7.97
N GLY A 136 20.20 1.58 7.55
CA GLY A 136 20.98 1.44 6.34
C GLY A 136 21.12 2.73 5.55
N SER A 137 21.29 2.56 4.26
CA SER A 137 21.50 3.62 3.28
C SER A 137 20.40 3.59 2.23
N LYS A 138 20.48 4.52 1.27
CA LYS A 138 19.59 4.57 0.10
C LYS A 138 19.62 3.27 -0.72
N ASP A 139 20.76 2.59 -0.74
CA ASP A 139 21.01 1.42 -1.60
C ASP A 139 20.77 0.09 -0.88
N LEU A 140 21.10 0.01 0.40
CA LEU A 140 20.90 -1.20 1.21
C LEU A 140 20.21 -0.80 2.51
N CYS A 141 19.03 -1.36 2.77
CA CYS A 141 18.34 -1.20 4.04
C CYS A 141 17.97 -2.57 4.62
N MET A 142 18.01 -2.65 5.94
CA MET A 142 17.66 -3.84 6.71
C MET A 142 16.74 -3.38 7.83
N GLY A 143 15.71 -4.15 8.14
CA GLY A 143 14.82 -3.80 9.22
C GLY A 143 14.07 -4.98 9.78
N ALA A 144 13.42 -4.73 10.91
CA ALA A 144 12.56 -5.68 11.58
C ALA A 144 11.33 -4.98 12.12
N GLU A 145 10.26 -5.76 12.30
CA GLU A 145 9.01 -5.34 12.89
C GLU A 145 8.58 -6.37 13.93
N VAL A 146 8.12 -5.89 15.08
CA VAL A 146 7.62 -6.70 16.18
C VAL A 146 6.26 -6.15 16.60
N GLY A 147 5.27 -7.03 16.67
CA GLY A 147 3.94 -6.76 17.20
C GLY A 147 3.72 -7.51 18.51
N PHE A 148 3.22 -6.82 19.53
CA PHE A 148 2.93 -7.36 20.85
C PHE A 148 1.48 -7.05 21.25
N ASN A 149 0.74 -8.08 21.65
CA ASN A 149 -0.59 -7.92 22.21
C ASN A 149 -0.51 -8.06 23.73
N THR A 150 -0.88 -6.98 24.42
CA THR A 150 -0.85 -6.88 25.89
C THR A 150 -1.89 -7.74 26.59
N THR A 151 -3.04 -8.00 25.97
CA THR A 151 -4.10 -8.84 26.55
C THR A 151 -3.70 -10.32 26.59
N SER A 152 -3.11 -10.81 25.50
CA SER A 152 -2.65 -12.20 25.42
C SER A 152 -1.19 -12.38 25.88
N ALA A 153 -0.52 -11.30 26.28
CA ALA A 153 0.90 -11.25 26.61
C ALA A 153 1.78 -11.98 25.57
N SER A 154 1.46 -11.82 24.29
CA SER A 154 2.08 -12.62 23.23
C SER A 154 2.46 -11.81 21.99
N PHE A 155 3.53 -12.24 21.32
CA PHE A 155 3.97 -11.66 20.06
C PHE A 155 2.99 -12.03 18.94
N THR A 156 2.36 -11.02 18.36
CA THR A 156 1.43 -11.18 17.23
C THR A 156 2.17 -11.25 15.91
N LYS A 157 3.23 -10.46 15.76
CA LYS A 157 4.04 -10.38 14.54
C LYS A 157 5.52 -10.32 14.91
N TYR A 158 6.36 -11.03 14.16
CA TYR A 158 7.79 -10.76 14.09
C TYR A 158 8.19 -10.94 12.64
N ASN A 159 8.64 -9.85 12.03
CA ASN A 159 9.04 -9.83 10.63
C ASN A 159 10.45 -9.25 10.56
N ALA A 160 11.25 -9.71 9.60
CA ALA A 160 12.56 -9.17 9.31
C ALA A 160 12.72 -9.05 7.80
N GLY A 161 13.48 -8.08 7.34
CA GLY A 161 13.65 -7.88 5.91
C GLY A 161 14.88 -7.09 5.55
N VAL A 162 15.38 -7.34 4.35
CA VAL A 162 16.47 -6.61 3.71
C VAL A 162 16.03 -6.20 2.32
N ALA A 163 16.32 -4.97 1.92
CA ALA A 163 16.17 -4.54 0.55
C ALA A 163 17.49 -3.96 0.01
N PHE A 164 17.75 -4.30 -1.24
CA PHE A 164 18.80 -3.75 -2.05
C PHE A 164 18.16 -2.95 -3.19
N ASN A 165 18.23 -1.64 -3.09
CA ASN A 165 17.63 -0.68 -4.00
C ASN A 165 18.72 -0.04 -4.86
N LYS A 166 18.84 -0.45 -6.11
CA LYS A 166 19.60 0.30 -7.11
C LYS A 166 18.66 1.14 -7.98
N PRO A 167 19.20 2.09 -8.75
CA PRO A 167 18.42 2.79 -9.75
C PRO A 167 17.78 1.83 -10.77
N ASP A 168 18.51 0.80 -11.24
CA ASP A 168 18.07 -0.11 -12.32
C ASP A 168 17.23 -1.29 -11.85
N PHE A 169 17.37 -1.68 -10.58
CA PHE A 169 16.62 -2.79 -10.01
C PHE A 169 16.49 -2.62 -8.50
N SER A 170 15.50 -3.28 -7.93
CA SER A 170 15.33 -3.37 -6.49
C SER A 170 14.99 -4.81 -6.12
N ALA A 171 15.79 -5.40 -5.24
CA ALA A 171 15.54 -6.71 -4.66
C ALA A 171 15.18 -6.54 -3.19
N ALA A 172 14.23 -7.31 -2.67
CA ALA A 172 13.95 -7.35 -1.24
C ALA A 172 13.61 -8.77 -0.80
N LEU A 173 14.15 -9.16 0.34
CA LEU A 173 13.88 -10.42 1.02
C LEU A 173 13.24 -10.10 2.37
N MET A 174 12.12 -10.74 2.68
CA MET A 174 11.35 -10.50 3.89
C MET A 174 10.92 -11.83 4.50
N LEU A 175 11.29 -12.07 5.75
CA LEU A 175 10.70 -13.09 6.59
C LEU A 175 9.49 -12.50 7.30
N ALA A 176 8.34 -13.15 7.14
CA ALA A 176 7.05 -12.67 7.58
C ALA A 176 6.25 -13.76 8.30
N ASP A 177 5.17 -13.33 8.95
CA ASP A 177 4.22 -14.18 9.66
C ASP A 177 4.92 -15.09 10.65
N LYS A 178 5.54 -14.44 11.63
CA LYS A 178 6.39 -15.12 12.59
C LYS A 178 7.58 -15.68 11.79
N GLY A 179 7.94 -16.95 11.77
CA GLY A 179 9.08 -17.39 10.95
C GLY A 179 8.63 -17.99 9.63
N GLN A 180 7.33 -17.93 9.33
CA GLN A 180 6.69 -18.98 8.55
C GLN A 180 6.65 -18.70 7.07
N ILE A 181 6.77 -17.44 6.64
CA ILE A 181 6.69 -17.06 5.24
C ILE A 181 7.95 -16.31 4.83
N LEU A 182 8.74 -16.89 3.94
CA LEU A 182 9.85 -16.21 3.28
C LEU A 182 9.37 -15.62 1.96
N LYS A 183 9.47 -14.30 1.81
CA LYS A 183 9.11 -13.57 0.59
C LYS A 183 10.34 -12.96 -0.05
N ALA A 184 10.60 -13.29 -1.30
CA ALA A 184 11.58 -12.62 -2.15
C ALA A 184 10.83 -11.82 -3.22
N SER A 185 11.18 -10.56 -3.39
CA SER A 185 10.61 -9.68 -4.40
C SER A 185 11.74 -9.02 -5.20
N TYR A 186 11.55 -8.92 -6.50
CA TYR A 186 12.52 -8.37 -7.43
C TYR A 186 11.80 -7.49 -8.44
N ILE A 187 12.30 -6.29 -8.70
CA ILE A 187 11.81 -5.41 -9.75
C ILE A 187 13.00 -4.89 -10.55
N HIS A 188 12.85 -4.85 -11.87
CA HIS A 188 13.88 -4.40 -12.80
C HIS A 188 13.29 -3.41 -13.81
N TYR A 189 13.97 -2.28 -13.96
CA TYR A 189 13.63 -1.20 -14.87
C TYR A 189 14.47 -1.38 -16.15
N VAL A 190 13.85 -1.95 -17.19
CA VAL A 190 14.56 -2.32 -18.43
C VAL A 190 14.81 -1.10 -19.31
N ASP A 191 13.80 -0.24 -19.45
CA ASP A 191 13.89 0.94 -20.31
C ASP A 191 13.44 2.18 -19.54
N ARG A 192 14.37 3.12 -19.33
CA ARG A 192 14.15 4.36 -18.60
C ARG A 192 14.12 5.56 -19.54
N PRO A 193 13.22 6.53 -19.33
CA PRO A 193 12.47 6.78 -18.09
C PRO A 193 11.14 6.04 -17.94
N ASP A 194 10.48 5.65 -19.04
CA ASP A 194 9.05 5.33 -19.04
C ASP A 194 8.67 4.08 -19.85
N GLY A 195 9.61 3.22 -20.26
CA GLY A 195 9.31 2.17 -21.22
C GLY A 195 8.67 0.92 -20.58
N PHE A 196 9.51 0.11 -19.95
CA PHE A 196 9.16 -1.24 -19.54
C PHE A 196 9.80 -1.62 -18.20
N THR A 197 8.98 -2.12 -17.29
CA THR A 197 9.38 -2.57 -15.96
C THR A 197 8.83 -3.96 -15.70
N VAL A 198 9.64 -4.83 -15.11
CA VAL A 198 9.23 -6.19 -14.73
C VAL A 198 9.38 -6.38 -13.24
N ALA A 199 8.44 -7.07 -12.62
CA ALA A 199 8.54 -7.47 -11.22
C ALA A 199 8.19 -8.95 -11.05
N ALA A 200 8.82 -9.58 -10.07
CA ALA A 200 8.52 -10.93 -9.64
C ALA A 200 8.50 -10.97 -8.10
N GLU A 201 7.59 -11.76 -7.55
CA GLU A 201 7.50 -12.08 -6.13
C GLU A 201 7.41 -13.59 -5.98
N ILE A 202 8.21 -14.15 -5.08
CA ILE A 202 8.19 -15.55 -4.68
C ILE A 202 7.94 -15.57 -3.17
N SER A 203 6.95 -16.33 -2.73
CA SER A 203 6.62 -16.54 -1.33
C SER A 203 6.68 -18.03 -1.03
N HIS A 204 7.56 -18.44 -0.11
CA HIS A 204 7.64 -19.81 0.40
C HIS A 204 7.07 -19.85 1.82
N LYS A 205 6.12 -20.75 2.06
CA LYS A 205 5.54 -20.96 3.39
C LYS A 205 6.12 -22.23 4.00
N PHE A 206 6.95 -22.08 5.03
CA PHE A 206 7.61 -23.21 5.72
C PHE A 206 6.62 -24.18 6.37
N SER A 207 5.48 -23.69 6.86
CA SER A 207 4.48 -24.51 7.56
C SER A 207 3.74 -25.48 6.65
N THR A 208 3.46 -25.09 5.40
CA THR A 208 2.74 -25.92 4.40
C THR A 208 3.65 -26.43 3.29
N LEU A 209 4.92 -26.01 3.26
CA LEU A 209 5.90 -26.26 2.18
C LEU A 209 5.40 -25.81 0.80
N GLU A 210 4.41 -24.91 0.76
CA GLU A 210 3.87 -24.36 -0.48
C GLU A 210 4.71 -23.21 -0.98
N ASN A 211 4.90 -23.17 -2.29
CA ASN A 211 5.54 -22.06 -2.99
C ASN A 211 4.46 -21.31 -3.77
N ARG A 212 4.48 -19.98 -3.67
CA ARG A 212 3.68 -19.08 -4.48
C ARG A 212 4.58 -18.19 -5.28
N PHE A 213 4.41 -18.13 -6.60
CA PHE A 213 5.11 -17.16 -7.44
C PHE A 213 4.13 -16.26 -8.20
N THR A 214 4.49 -14.99 -8.32
CA THR A 214 3.73 -13.98 -9.05
C THR A 214 4.70 -13.15 -9.88
N ILE A 215 4.42 -12.99 -11.16
CA ILE A 215 5.24 -12.22 -12.09
C ILE A 215 4.34 -11.16 -12.71
N GLY A 216 4.87 -9.98 -12.97
CA GLY A 216 4.13 -8.93 -13.65
C GLY A 216 5.04 -7.99 -14.42
N SER A 217 4.43 -7.25 -15.31
CA SER A 217 5.12 -6.24 -16.09
C SER A 217 4.27 -4.97 -16.16
N SER A 218 4.93 -3.84 -16.31
CA SER A 218 4.31 -2.53 -16.51
C SER A 218 5.00 -1.89 -17.70
N GLN A 219 4.22 -1.52 -18.70
CA GLN A 219 4.68 -0.89 -19.93
C GLN A 219 3.90 0.40 -20.16
N SER A 220 4.60 1.51 -20.38
CA SER A 220 3.92 2.73 -20.87
C SER A 220 3.87 2.65 -22.39
N ILE A 221 2.66 2.60 -22.92
CA ILE A 221 2.43 2.56 -24.38
C ILE A 221 2.57 3.97 -24.94
N ASP A 222 2.03 4.95 -24.22
CA ASP A 222 2.09 6.38 -24.53
C ASP A 222 2.34 7.14 -23.22
N PRO A 223 2.75 8.43 -23.26
CA PRO A 223 2.89 9.28 -22.07
C PRO A 223 1.62 9.43 -21.22
N ARG A 224 0.48 8.93 -21.72
CA ARG A 224 -0.83 8.98 -21.07
C ARG A 224 -1.41 7.58 -20.81
N THR A 225 -0.78 6.50 -21.25
CA THR A 225 -1.33 5.14 -21.20
C THR A 225 -0.32 4.17 -20.64
N VAL A 226 -0.66 3.53 -19.53
CA VAL A 226 0.14 2.50 -18.86
C VAL A 226 -0.62 1.19 -18.84
N LEU A 227 0.02 0.12 -19.31
CA LEU A 227 -0.48 -1.24 -19.27
C LEU A 227 0.30 -2.02 -18.21
N LYS A 228 -0.40 -2.64 -17.26
CA LYS A 228 0.18 -3.60 -16.32
C LYS A 228 -0.39 -4.99 -16.54
N THR A 229 0.44 -6.00 -16.42
CA THR A 229 0.03 -7.41 -16.48
C THR A 229 0.59 -8.14 -15.28
N ARG A 230 -0.15 -9.15 -14.82
CA ARG A 230 0.21 -9.99 -13.69
C ARG A 230 -0.20 -11.42 -13.99
N PHE A 231 0.69 -12.34 -13.71
CA PHE A 231 0.46 -13.76 -13.73
C PHE A 231 0.84 -14.35 -12.38
N SER A 232 0.01 -15.23 -11.87
CA SER A 232 0.20 -15.93 -10.60
C SER A 232 0.04 -17.42 -10.83
N ASP A 233 0.77 -18.21 -10.06
CA ASP A 233 0.83 -19.67 -10.16
C ASP A 233 -0.47 -20.40 -9.83
N ASP A 234 -1.40 -19.72 -9.15
CA ASP A 234 -2.76 -20.17 -8.90
C ASP A 234 -3.69 -20.08 -10.12
N GLY A 235 -3.13 -19.96 -11.33
CA GLY A 235 -3.88 -19.91 -12.58
C GLY A 235 -4.58 -18.56 -12.84
N LYS A 236 -4.17 -17.51 -12.12
CA LYS A 236 -4.74 -16.17 -12.28
C LYS A 236 -3.87 -15.30 -13.16
N ALA A 237 -4.47 -14.82 -14.25
CA ALA A 237 -3.90 -13.80 -15.10
C ALA A 237 -4.73 -12.51 -14.96
N ALA A 238 -4.09 -11.42 -14.57
CA ALA A 238 -4.73 -10.12 -14.49
C ALA A 238 -4.04 -9.11 -15.41
N PHE A 239 -4.82 -8.22 -16.02
CA PHE A 239 -4.30 -7.08 -16.75
C PHE A 239 -5.00 -5.81 -16.29
N GLN A 240 -4.31 -4.69 -16.44
CA GLN A 240 -4.79 -3.36 -16.14
C GLN A 240 -4.32 -2.41 -17.24
N CYS A 241 -5.24 -1.65 -17.82
CA CYS A 241 -4.93 -0.55 -18.72
C CYS A 241 -5.40 0.76 -18.07
N GLN A 242 -4.46 1.63 -17.74
CA GLN A 242 -4.72 2.95 -17.20
C GLN A 242 -4.43 4.00 -18.27
N ARG A 243 -5.39 4.88 -18.55
CA ARG A 243 -5.30 5.93 -19.55
C ARG A 243 -5.76 7.28 -19.01
N ALA A 244 -4.93 8.30 -19.15
CA ALA A 244 -5.29 9.69 -18.89
C ALA A 244 -6.12 10.24 -20.04
N TRP A 245 -7.42 10.45 -19.80
CA TRP A 245 -8.35 10.99 -20.80
C TRP A 245 -8.36 12.53 -20.81
N ARG A 246 -8.22 13.16 -19.64
CA ARG A 246 -8.03 14.60 -19.46
C ARG A 246 -6.81 14.86 -18.57
N PRO A 247 -6.23 16.08 -18.54
CA PRO A 247 -5.19 16.41 -17.58
C PRO A 247 -5.64 15.99 -16.17
N ASN A 248 -4.79 15.24 -15.48
CA ASN A 248 -5.02 14.73 -14.12
C ASN A 248 -6.20 13.75 -13.92
N SER A 249 -6.97 13.42 -14.96
CA SER A 249 -8.11 12.48 -14.87
C SER A 249 -7.79 11.16 -15.59
N LEU A 250 -8.00 10.05 -14.87
CA LEU A 250 -7.55 8.71 -15.26
C LEU A 250 -8.74 7.75 -15.38
N ILE A 251 -8.76 6.97 -16.45
CA ILE A 251 -9.62 5.81 -16.63
C ILE A 251 -8.75 4.57 -16.46
N THR A 252 -9.14 3.66 -15.58
CA THR A 252 -8.42 2.41 -15.33
C THR A 252 -9.36 1.24 -15.59
N LEU A 253 -9.02 0.41 -16.57
CA LEU A 253 -9.70 -0.84 -16.89
C LEU A 253 -8.87 -1.97 -16.28
N SER A 254 -9.47 -2.85 -15.50
CA SER A 254 -8.77 -4.06 -15.02
C SER A 254 -9.61 -5.29 -15.28
N ALA A 255 -8.97 -6.39 -15.65
CA ALA A 255 -9.64 -7.68 -15.69
C ALA A 255 -8.74 -8.78 -15.12
N GLU A 256 -9.37 -9.79 -14.54
CA GLU A 256 -8.72 -10.98 -14.00
C GLU A 256 -9.41 -12.22 -14.56
N TYR A 257 -8.62 -13.11 -15.12
CA TYR A 257 -9.01 -14.42 -15.58
C TYR A 257 -8.47 -15.48 -14.63
N ASP A 258 -9.35 -16.33 -14.12
CA ASP A 258 -9.03 -17.44 -13.22
C ASP A 258 -9.30 -18.76 -13.95
N SER A 259 -8.21 -19.44 -14.37
CA SER A 259 -8.31 -20.68 -15.14
C SER A 259 -8.82 -21.87 -14.32
N THR A 260 -8.86 -21.76 -12.98
CA THR A 260 -9.33 -22.85 -12.10
C THR A 260 -10.86 -22.89 -12.00
N LYS A 261 -11.55 -21.81 -12.39
CA LYS A 261 -13.00 -21.67 -12.29
C LYS A 261 -13.69 -21.93 -13.62
N ILE A 262 -13.73 -23.20 -14.03
CA ILE A 262 -14.33 -23.63 -15.31
C ILE A 262 -15.88 -23.56 -15.29
N PHE A 263 -16.51 -23.72 -14.11
CA PHE A 263 -17.98 -23.80 -13.96
C PHE A 263 -18.66 -22.55 -13.37
N SER A 264 -17.91 -21.47 -13.12
CA SER A 264 -18.44 -20.18 -12.66
C SER A 264 -17.85 -19.05 -13.51
N SER A 265 -18.24 -17.79 -13.30
CA SER A 265 -17.69 -16.66 -14.07
C SER A 265 -16.16 -16.59 -13.89
N SER A 266 -15.44 -17.16 -14.86
CA SER A 266 -13.98 -17.27 -14.90
C SER A 266 -13.27 -15.92 -15.06
N THR A 267 -14.03 -14.87 -15.40
CA THR A 267 -13.51 -13.54 -15.68
C THR A 267 -14.17 -12.51 -14.77
N LYS A 268 -13.35 -11.71 -14.09
CA LYS A 268 -13.78 -10.50 -13.39
C LYS A 268 -13.34 -9.29 -14.17
N PHE A 269 -14.19 -8.27 -14.22
CA PHE A 269 -13.93 -7.02 -14.92
C PHE A 269 -14.26 -5.86 -14.00
N GLY A 270 -13.32 -4.92 -13.89
CA GLY A 270 -13.50 -3.68 -13.13
C GLY A 270 -13.15 -2.46 -13.96
N LEU A 271 -13.86 -1.38 -13.65
CA LEU A 271 -13.69 -0.07 -14.26
C LEU A 271 -13.55 0.94 -13.13
N ALA A 272 -12.42 1.63 -13.09
CA ALA A 272 -12.17 2.72 -12.15
C ALA A 272 -12.01 4.05 -12.90
N LEU A 273 -12.88 5.02 -12.61
CA LEU A 273 -12.77 6.38 -13.12
C LEU A 273 -12.31 7.30 -11.98
N THR A 274 -11.17 7.97 -12.17
CA THR A 274 -10.66 8.99 -11.24
C THR A 274 -10.67 10.35 -11.93
N LEU A 275 -11.57 11.23 -11.49
CA LEU A 275 -11.69 12.59 -11.99
C LEU A 275 -10.95 13.55 -11.07
N ARG A 276 -10.15 14.42 -11.68
CA ARG A 276 -9.51 15.53 -11.01
C ARG A 276 -9.67 16.76 -11.91
N PRO A 277 -10.56 17.70 -11.54
CA PRO A 277 -10.77 18.93 -12.27
C PRO A 277 -9.58 19.89 -12.12
#